data_AF-A0A2N4XJ78-F1
#
_entry.id   AF-A0A2N4XJ78-F1
#
_cell.length_a   1.000
_cell.length_b   1.000
_cell.length_c   1.000
_cell.angle_alpha   90.00
_cell.angle_beta   90.00
_cell.angle_gamma   90.00
#
_symmetry.space_group_name_H-M   'P 1'
#
loop_
_entity.id
_entity.type
_entity.pdbx_description
1 polymer ?
#
loop_
_entity_poly.entity_id
_entity_poly.type
_entity_poly.pdbx_seq_one_letter_code
_entity_poly.pdbx_strand_id
1 'polypeptide(L)'
;MKALKLFAVTVIVFLFNCSISMAQCAMCRATVGSNLSEGRGEIGTGINDGILYLLVITYLSVPTLIFIWFRAAKKEMRLKLNG
;
A
#
# COMPACT_ATOMS: atom_id res chain seq x y z
N MET A 1 -29.33 -32.71 -1.07
CA MET A 1 -29.42 -31.77 -2.22
C MET A 1 -29.79 -30.33 -1.84
N LYS A 2 -30.70 -30.08 -0.88
CA LYS A 2 -31.10 -28.71 -0.49
C LYS A 2 -29.97 -27.89 0.14
N ALA A 3 -29.18 -28.50 1.03
CA ALA A 3 -28.02 -27.85 1.65
C ALA A 3 -26.91 -27.50 0.65
N LEU A 4 -26.67 -28.36 -0.35
CA LEU A 4 -25.69 -28.09 -1.42
C LEU A 4 -26.14 -26.96 -2.34
N LYS A 5 -27.45 -26.90 -2.66
CA LYS A 5 -28.03 -25.78 -3.43
C LYS A 5 -27.96 -24.47 -2.63
N LEU A 6 -28.24 -24.51 -1.32
CA LEU A 6 -28.16 -23.35 -0.45
C LEU A 6 -26.72 -22.84 -0.33
N PHE A 7 -25.76 -23.75 -0.14
CA PHE A 7 -24.34 -23.43 -0.11
C PHE A 7 -23.86 -22.80 -1.42
N ALA A 8 -24.23 -23.39 -2.56
CA ALA A 8 -23.89 -22.86 -3.88
C ALA A 8 -24.46 -21.45 -4.10
N VAL A 9 -25.71 -21.20 -3.71
CA VAL A 9 -26.34 -19.88 -3.79
C VAL A 9 -25.61 -18.85 -2.92
N THR A 10 -25.26 -19.21 -1.68
CA THR A 10 -24.52 -18.32 -0.78
C THR A 10 -23.15 -17.94 -1.33
N VAL A 11 -22.42 -18.92 -1.89
CA VAL A 11 -21.10 -18.69 -2.51
C VAL A 11 -21.23 -17.76 -3.73
N ILE A 12 -22.23 -17.99 -4.58
CA ILE A 12 -22.49 -17.14 -5.75
C ILE A 12 -22.79 -15.70 -5.31
N VAL A 13 -23.69 -15.49 -4.34
CA VAL A 13 -24.02 -14.16 -3.81
C VAL A 13 -22.79 -13.45 -3.24
N PHE A 14 -21.91 -14.18 -2.52
CA PHE A 14 -20.69 -13.61 -1.97
C PHE A 14 -19.71 -13.16 -3.06
N LEU A 15 -19.54 -13.94 -4.13
CA LEU A 15 -18.69 -13.59 -5.27
C LEU A 15 -19.19 -12.35 -6.02
N PHE A 16 -20.51 -12.17 -6.14
CA PHE A 16 -21.10 -10.96 -6.73
C PHE A 16 -21.08 -9.73 -5.80
N ASN A 17 -20.96 -9.93 -4.48
CA ASN A 17 -20.76 -8.83 -3.51
C ASN A 17 -19.30 -8.34 -3.45
N CYS A 18 -18.38 -8.95 -4.19
CA CYS A 18 -17.03 -8.42 -4.39
C CYS A 18 -17.02 -7.24 -5.38
N SER A 19 -17.95 -6.30 -5.20
CA SER A 19 -18.00 -5.05 -5.95
C SER A 19 -17.08 -4.05 -5.27
N ILE A 20 -15.87 -3.92 -5.81
CA ILE A 20 -14.96 -2.76 -5.79
C ILE A 20 -15.16 -1.84 -4.57
N SER A 21 -14.76 -2.31 -3.39
CA SER A 21 -14.44 -1.41 -2.27
C SER A 21 -13.00 -0.88 -2.42
N MET A 22 -12.65 -0.43 -3.62
CA MET A 22 -11.43 0.34 -3.89
C MET A 22 -11.79 1.83 -3.97
N ALA A 23 -12.44 2.39 -2.95
CA ALA A 23 -12.56 3.85 -2.84
C ALA A 23 -12.99 4.36 -1.46
N GLN A 24 -13.74 3.64 -0.63
CA GLN A 24 -14.43 4.33 0.48
C GLN A 24 -13.57 4.74 1.69
N CYS A 25 -12.29 4.36 1.73
CA CYS A 25 -11.35 4.88 2.73
C CYS A 25 -10.18 5.69 2.12
N ALA A 26 -10.07 5.74 0.78
CA ALA A 26 -9.03 6.50 0.08
C ALA A 26 -9.58 7.74 -0.65
N MET A 27 -10.90 7.82 -0.90
CA MET A 27 -11.51 8.98 -1.56
C MET A 27 -11.54 10.23 -0.69
N CYS A 28 -11.68 10.11 0.62
CA CYS A 28 -11.71 11.28 1.50
C CYS A 28 -10.37 12.03 1.56
N ARG A 29 -9.25 11.38 1.25
CA ARG A 29 -7.92 12.03 1.21
C ARG A 29 -7.69 12.76 -0.12
N ALA A 30 -8.10 12.17 -1.24
CA ALA A 30 -7.92 12.76 -2.57
C ALA A 30 -8.81 14.01 -2.78
N THR A 31 -10.06 13.99 -2.31
CA THR A 31 -10.96 15.15 -2.39
C THR A 31 -10.48 16.32 -1.52
N VAL A 32 -9.90 16.06 -0.34
CA VAL A 32 -9.31 17.15 0.47
C VAL A 32 -8.05 17.74 -0.18
N GLY A 33 -7.25 16.90 -0.87
CA GLY A 33 -6.09 17.36 -1.64
C GLY A 33 -6.46 18.28 -2.82
N SER A 34 -7.57 18.03 -3.52
CA SER A 34 -8.01 18.89 -4.64
C SER A 34 -8.56 20.24 -4.16
N ASN A 35 -9.27 20.28 -3.01
CA ASN A 35 -9.78 21.52 -2.42
C ASN A 35 -8.65 22.48 -1.97
N LEU A 36 -7.46 21.95 -1.63
CA LEU A 36 -6.28 22.77 -1.31
C LEU A 36 -5.66 23.42 -2.56
N SER A 37 -5.69 22.72 -3.71
CA SER A 37 -5.17 23.24 -4.98
C SER A 37 -6.00 24.41 -5.53
N GLU A 38 -7.24 24.58 -5.08
CA GLU A 38 -8.14 25.69 -5.45
C GLU A 38 -8.07 26.88 -4.48
N GLY A 39 -7.06 26.93 -3.60
CA GLY A 39 -6.72 28.13 -2.83
C GLY A 39 -7.60 28.44 -1.62
N ARG A 40 -8.40 27.49 -1.11
CA ARG A 40 -9.31 27.69 0.03
C ARG A 40 -8.92 26.90 1.30
N GLY A 41 -7.63 26.84 1.67
CA GLY A 41 -7.23 25.98 2.78
C GLY A 41 -5.99 26.40 3.56
N GLU A 42 -6.11 27.36 4.48
CA GLU A 42 -5.14 27.55 5.58
C GLU A 42 -5.06 26.33 6.53
N ILE A 43 -5.98 25.37 6.41
CA ILE A 43 -6.08 24.17 7.27
C ILE A 43 -5.31 22.96 6.65
N GLY A 44 -4.71 23.11 5.46
CA GLY A 44 -4.15 22.01 4.66
C GLY A 44 -2.62 21.78 4.78
N THR A 45 -1.90 22.59 5.53
CA THR A 45 -0.42 22.57 5.56
C THR A 45 0.17 21.31 6.20
N GLY A 46 -0.54 20.64 7.11
CA GLY A 46 -0.06 19.43 7.79
C GLY A 46 -0.39 18.09 7.10
N ILE A 47 -1.31 18.06 6.14
CA ILE A 47 -1.67 16.81 5.42
C ILE A 47 -0.66 16.51 4.30
N ASN A 48 -0.05 17.54 3.72
CA ASN A 48 0.98 17.41 2.68
C ASN A 48 2.23 16.69 3.20
N ASP A 49 2.67 17.02 4.42
CA ASP A 49 3.85 16.39 5.04
C ASP A 49 3.62 14.92 5.40
N GLY A 50 2.41 14.56 5.86
CA GLY A 50 2.09 13.18 6.20
C GLY A 50 2.10 12.25 4.98
N ILE A 51 1.58 12.71 3.84
CA ILE A 51 1.59 11.96 2.58
C ILE A 51 3.01 11.87 2.03
N LEU A 52 3.76 12.98 2.07
CA LEU A 52 5.15 13.01 1.64
C LEU A 52 6.02 12.08 2.51
N TYR A 53 5.79 12.02 3.83
CA TYR A 53 6.51 11.14 4.74
C TYR A 53 6.22 9.65 4.45
N LEU A 54 4.96 9.28 4.20
CA LEU A 54 4.57 7.92 3.84
C LEU A 54 5.09 7.48 2.46
N LEU A 55 5.20 8.42 1.52
CA LEU A 55 5.82 8.16 0.22
C LEU A 55 7.34 7.99 0.39
N VAL A 56 8.01 8.94 1.04
CA VAL A 56 9.47 8.93 1.25
C VAL A 56 9.92 7.67 1.97
N ILE A 57 9.22 7.23 3.03
CA ILE A 57 9.61 6.01 3.76
C ILE A 57 9.50 4.75 2.87
N THR A 58 8.49 4.65 2.01
CA THR A 58 8.32 3.49 1.13
C THR A 58 9.39 3.46 0.05
N TYR A 59 9.71 4.63 -0.52
CA TYR A 59 10.73 4.76 -1.57
C TYR A 59 12.17 4.64 -1.05
N LEU A 60 12.44 4.97 0.22
CA LEU A 60 13.77 4.84 0.82
C LEU A 60 14.00 3.49 1.51
N SER A 61 13.00 2.94 2.19
CA SER A 61 13.18 1.70 2.98
C SER A 61 13.57 0.49 2.13
N VAL A 62 12.89 0.28 1.00
CA VAL A 62 13.13 -0.86 0.10
C VAL A 62 14.57 -0.87 -0.46
N PRO A 63 15.08 0.19 -1.10
CA PRO A 63 16.45 0.19 -1.62
C PRO A 63 17.50 0.11 -0.49
N THR A 64 17.25 0.71 0.68
CA THR A 64 18.16 0.60 1.82
C THR A 64 18.30 -0.85 2.30
N LEU A 65 17.20 -1.58 2.44
CA LEU A 65 17.23 -2.99 2.84
C LEU A 65 17.96 -3.87 1.80
N ILE A 66 17.67 -3.66 0.51
CA ILE A 66 18.34 -4.38 -0.58
C ILE A 66 19.84 -4.10 -0.56
N PHE A 67 20.26 -2.85 -0.37
CA PHE A 67 21.68 -2.49 -0.33
C PHE A 67 22.43 -3.14 0.83
N ILE A 68 21.84 -3.13 2.04
CA ILE A 68 22.42 -3.77 3.23
C ILE A 68 22.57 -5.27 3.00
N TRP A 69 21.51 -5.92 2.51
CA TRP A 69 21.51 -7.35 2.22
C TRP A 69 22.56 -7.71 1.16
N PHE A 70 22.64 -6.94 0.07
CA PHE A 70 23.62 -7.18 -0.99
C PHE A 70 25.06 -7.05 -0.50
N ARG A 71 25.36 -6.08 0.37
CA ARG A 71 26.70 -5.95 0.97
C ARG A 71 27.04 -7.11 1.88
N ALA A 72 26.09 -7.59 2.68
CA ALA A 72 26.28 -8.75 3.55
C ALA A 72 26.54 -10.02 2.73
N ALA A 73 25.72 -10.27 1.71
CA ALA A 73 25.87 -11.40 0.80
C ALA A 73 27.22 -11.37 0.06
N LYS A 74 27.65 -10.20 -0.43
CA LYS A 74 28.95 -10.06 -1.11
C LYS A 74 30.12 -10.35 -0.17
N LYS A 75 30.03 -9.97 1.11
CA LYS A 75 31.06 -10.28 2.12
C LYS A 75 31.13 -11.78 2.38
N GLU A 76 30.00 -12.46 2.54
CA GLU A 76 29.95 -13.91 2.74
C GLU A 76 30.55 -14.66 1.54
N MET A 77 30.18 -14.27 0.32
CA MET A 77 30.71 -14.88 -0.90
C MET A 77 32.24 -14.69 -1.03
N ARG A 78 32.76 -13.52 -0.65
CA ARG A 78 34.20 -13.25 -0.62
C ARG A 78 34.94 -14.08 0.43
N LEU A 79 34.31 -14.33 1.58
CA LEU A 79 34.88 -15.20 2.62
C LEU A 79 34.95 -16.66 2.17
N LYS A 80 33.92 -17.15 1.48
CA LYS A 80 33.89 -18.51 0.92
C LYS A 80 34.88 -18.74 -0.22
N LEU A 81 35.30 -17.69 -0.93
CA LEU A 81 36.27 -17.79 -2.02
C LEU A 81 37.74 -17.78 -1.54
N ASN A 82 37.99 -17.20 -0.37
CA ASN A 82 39.34 -17.04 0.20
C ASN A 82 39.66 -18.07 1.31
N GLY A 83 38.77 -19.03 1.55
CA GLY A 83 38.90 -20.06 2.57
C GLY A 83 39.01 -21.46 1.99
#